data_AF-A0A5C5W241-F1
#
_entry.id   AF-A0A5C5W241-F1
#
_cell.length_a   1.000
_cell.length_b   1.000
_cell.length_c   1.000
_cell.angle_alpha   90.00
_cell.angle_beta   90.00
_cell.angle_gamma   90.00
#
_symmetry.space_group_name_H-M   'P 1'
#
loop_
_entity.id
_entity.type
_entity.pdbx_description
1 polymer ?
#
loop_
_entity_poly.entity_id
_entity_poly.type
_entity_poly.pdbx_seq_one_letter_code
_entity_poly.pdbx_strand_id
1 'polypeptide(L)'
;MSAIVRPDHRPQRVLLILAVVWVFGCFDLAYTQSNLMRGNFIELNPLAALVAEHAAGGLATFKLTLLALGSGLLYRLRQKWSAEAGTWLLLGLHGGLMVWWSMYHDAVAICVNDPTVNASTFSY
;
A
#
# COMPACT_ATOMS: atom_id res chain seq x y z
N MET A 1 35.04 9.70 34.92
CA MET A 1 34.25 8.64 34.25
C MET A 1 33.55 9.26 33.04
N SER A 2 34.02 8.98 31.83
CA SER A 2 33.41 9.47 30.59
C SER A 2 32.29 8.50 30.16
N ALA A 3 31.07 9.00 29.97
CA ALA A 3 29.95 8.18 29.51
C ALA A 3 30.11 7.86 28.01
N ILE A 4 30.10 6.58 27.66
CA ILE A 4 30.08 6.12 26.26
C ILE A 4 28.71 6.48 25.69
N VAL A 5 28.63 7.56 24.92
CA VAL A 5 27.45 7.88 24.11
C VAL A 5 27.38 6.86 22.98
N ARG A 6 26.43 5.91 23.05
CA ARG A 6 26.15 5.05 21.89
C ARG A 6 25.39 5.89 20.85
N PRO A 7 25.81 5.90 19.58
CA PRO A 7 25.04 6.56 18.54
C PRO A 7 23.64 5.95 18.48
N ASP A 8 22.61 6.79 18.58
CA ASP A 8 21.24 6.35 18.42
C ASP A 8 20.95 6.13 16.92
N HIS A 9 20.87 4.86 16.52
CA HIS A 9 20.59 4.46 15.14
C HIS A 9 19.09 4.44 14.81
N ARG A 10 18.20 4.69 15.77
CA ARG A 10 16.73 4.71 15.57
C ARG A 10 16.27 5.59 14.40
N PRO A 11 16.71 6.86 14.27
CA PRO A 11 16.27 7.70 13.15
C PRO A 11 16.69 7.14 11.78
N GLN A 12 17.84 6.45 11.70
CA GLN A 12 18.29 5.79 10.47
C GLN A 12 17.41 4.57 10.16
N ARG A 13 17.06 3.77 11.18
CA ARG A 13 16.14 2.63 11.02
C ARG A 13 14.76 3.09 10.54
N VAL A 14 14.19 4.11 11.18
CA VAL A 14 12.91 4.72 10.78
C VAL A 14 12.94 5.17 9.32
N LEU A 15 14.02 5.82 8.89
CA LEU A 15 14.19 6.26 7.50
C LEU A 15 14.26 5.10 6.51
N LEU A 16 15.04 4.06 6.82
CA LEU A 16 15.14 2.88 5.98
C LEU A 16 13.79 2.15 5.86
N ILE A 17 13.08 1.98 6.98
CA ILE A 17 11.78 1.34 7.00
C ILE A 17 10.76 2.18 6.21
N LEU A 18 10.74 3.50 6.39
CA LEU A 18 9.88 4.38 5.59
C LEU A 18 10.17 4.25 4.09
N ALA A 19 11.45 4.20 3.68
CA ALA A 19 11.79 4.01 2.27
C ALA A 19 11.21 2.70 1.71
N VAL A 20 11.28 1.59 2.48
CA VAL A 20 10.67 0.32 2.08
C VAL A 20 9.13 0.40 2.04
N VAL A 21 8.51 1.06 3.02
CA VAL A 21 7.05 1.30 3.03
C VAL A 21 6.61 2.10 1.81
N TRP A 22 7.40 3.08 1.37
CA TRP A 22 7.13 3.81 0.13
C TRP A 22 7.18 2.92 -1.10
N VAL A 23 8.18 2.04 -1.20
CA VAL A 23 8.26 1.06 -2.29
C VAL A 23 7.01 0.17 -2.30
N PHE A 24 6.61 -0.38 -1.15
CA PHE A 24 5.39 -1.18 -1.04
C PHE A 24 4.12 -0.38 -1.33
N GLY A 25 4.05 0.90 -0.95
CA GLY A 25 2.95 1.78 -1.28
C GLY A 25 2.82 2.04 -2.79
N CYS A 26 3.95 2.16 -3.50
CA CYS A 26 3.95 2.26 -4.96
C CYS A 26 3.44 0.97 -5.63
N PHE A 27 3.85 -0.20 -5.13
CA PHE A 27 3.32 -1.48 -5.62
C PHE A 27 1.82 -1.62 -5.35
N ASP A 28 1.37 -1.31 -4.14
CA ASP A 28 -0.06 -1.32 -3.81
C ASP A 28 -0.87 -0.44 -4.78
N LEU A 29 -0.37 0.77 -5.04
CA LEU A 29 -1.02 1.69 -5.96
C LEU A 29 -1.07 1.14 -7.38
N ALA A 30 0.04 0.60 -7.89
CA ALA A 30 0.11 0.02 -9.23
C ALA A 30 -0.87 -1.15 -9.38
N TYR A 31 -0.93 -2.05 -8.40
CA TYR A 31 -1.87 -3.18 -8.42
C TYR A 31 -3.32 -2.73 -8.34
N THR A 32 -3.63 -1.78 -7.44
CA THR A 32 -4.97 -1.21 -7.32
C THR A 32 -5.42 -0.60 -8.64
N GLN A 33 -4.59 0.24 -9.26
CA GLN A 33 -4.94 0.88 -10.53
C GLN A 33 -5.11 -0.13 -11.67
N SER A 34 -4.21 -1.10 -11.77
CA SER A 34 -4.27 -2.11 -12.84
C SER A 34 -5.55 -2.96 -12.77
N ASN A 35 -6.01 -3.32 -11.56
CA ASN A 35 -7.22 -4.12 -11.39
C ASN A 35 -8.50 -3.28 -11.45
N LEU A 36 -8.45 -2.01 -11.00
CA LEU A 36 -9.55 -1.06 -11.15
C LEU A 36 -9.85 -0.80 -12.63
N MET A 37 -8.81 -0.56 -13.45
CA MET A 37 -8.97 -0.35 -14.90
C MET A 37 -9.52 -1.58 -15.63
N ARG A 38 -9.33 -2.78 -15.07
CA ARG A 38 -9.84 -4.05 -15.62
C ARG A 38 -11.23 -4.43 -15.10
N GLY A 39 -11.80 -3.66 -14.16
CA GLY A 39 -13.08 -3.97 -13.53
C GLY A 39 -13.03 -5.16 -12.57
N ASN A 40 -11.85 -5.66 -12.22
CA ASN A 40 -11.69 -6.81 -11.32
C ASN A 40 -11.70 -6.39 -9.84
N PHE A 41 -11.52 -5.10 -9.57
CA PHE A 41 -11.37 -4.55 -8.22
C PHE A 41 -12.43 -3.52 -7.89
N ILE A 42 -13.00 -3.63 -6.69
CA ILE A 42 -13.92 -2.65 -6.10
C ILE A 42 -13.21 -2.02 -4.91
N GLU A 43 -13.05 -0.70 -4.95
CA GLU A 43 -12.45 0.07 -3.87
C GLU A 43 -13.43 0.15 -2.69
N LEU A 44 -13.10 -0.51 -1.58
CA LEU A 44 -13.96 -0.57 -0.39
C LEU A 44 -13.91 0.71 0.44
N ASN A 45 -12.90 1.55 0.26
CA ASN A 45 -12.86 2.86 0.91
C ASN A 45 -13.79 3.84 0.15
N PRO A 46 -14.93 4.25 0.73
CA PRO A 46 -15.92 5.08 0.02
C PRO A 46 -15.36 6.45 -0.36
N LEU A 47 -14.43 7.00 0.42
CA LEU A 47 -13.77 8.26 0.09
C LEU A 47 -12.82 8.08 -1.10
N ALA A 48 -12.07 6.99 -1.11
CA ALA A 48 -11.16 6.68 -2.22
C ALA A 48 -11.94 6.36 -3.50
N ALA A 49 -13.07 5.64 -3.40
CA ALA A 49 -13.98 5.36 -4.50
C ALA A 49 -14.54 6.67 -5.10
N LEU A 50 -15.04 7.58 -4.25
CA LEU A 50 -15.56 8.87 -4.69
C LEU A 50 -14.50 9.69 -5.43
N VAL A 51 -13.26 9.70 -4.94
CA VAL A 51 -12.16 10.41 -5.63
C VAL A 51 -11.76 9.70 -6.93
N ALA A 52 -11.82 8.37 -6.99
CA ALA A 52 -11.52 7.60 -8.19
C ALA A 52 -12.54 7.85 -9.33
N GLU A 53 -13.82 8.04 -8.99
CA GLU A 53 -14.90 8.27 -9.96
C GLU A 53 -14.83 9.65 -10.63
N HIS A 54 -14.38 10.68 -9.91
CA HIS A 54 -14.47 12.07 -10.36
C HIS A 54 -13.21 12.59 -11.08
N ALA A 55 -12.07 11.91 -10.94
CA ALA A 55 -10.82 12.36 -11.54
C ALA A 55 -9.93 11.20 -11.98
N ALA A 56 -9.47 11.26 -13.24
CA ALA A 56 -8.43 10.35 -13.73
C ALA A 56 -7.17 10.51 -12.87
N GLY A 57 -6.73 9.42 -12.23
CA GLY A 57 -5.61 9.44 -11.30
C GLY A 57 -5.93 9.98 -9.89
N GLY A 58 -7.19 10.33 -9.61
CA GLY A 58 -7.63 10.79 -8.28
C GLY A 58 -7.30 9.80 -7.17
N LEU A 59 -7.44 8.50 -7.45
CA LEU A 59 -7.08 7.46 -6.49
C LEU A 59 -5.58 7.46 -6.15
N ALA A 60 -4.74 7.69 -7.16
CA ALA A 60 -3.29 7.77 -6.97
C ALA A 60 -2.90 8.99 -6.14
N THR A 61 -3.45 10.17 -6.46
CA THR A 61 -3.17 11.38 -5.70
C THR A 61 -3.66 11.27 -4.26
N PHE A 62 -4.82 10.65 -4.03
CA PHE A 62 -5.35 10.39 -2.70
C PHE A 62 -4.44 9.47 -1.88
N LYS A 63 -4.09 8.29 -2.40
CA LYS A 63 -3.22 7.32 -1.72
C LYS A 63 -1.83 7.90 -1.45
N LEU A 64 -1.22 8.58 -2.44
CA LEU A 64 0.09 9.21 -2.28
C LEU A 64 0.06 10.34 -1.25
N THR A 65 -1.02 11.11 -1.18
CA THR A 65 -1.18 12.19 -0.19
C THR A 65 -1.24 11.59 1.22
N LEU A 66 -2.03 10.55 1.45
CA LEU A 66 -2.10 9.89 2.75
C LEU A 66 -0.76 9.26 3.15
N LEU A 67 -0.08 8.58 2.20
CA LEU A 67 1.24 8.01 2.42
C LEU A 67 2.27 9.09 2.78
N ALA A 68 2.25 10.23 2.08
CA ALA A 68 3.14 11.36 2.33
C ALA A 68 2.87 12.01 3.69
N LEU A 69 1.61 12.25 4.04
CA LEU A 69 1.23 12.85 5.33
C LEU A 69 1.62 11.93 6.50
N GLY A 70 1.28 10.64 6.42
CA GLY A 70 1.64 9.66 7.45
C GLY A 70 3.16 9.51 7.60
N SER A 71 3.87 9.39 6.48
CA SER A 71 5.34 9.31 6.47
C SER A 71 5.99 10.58 7.01
N GLY A 72 5.47 11.75 6.67
CA GLY A 72 5.97 13.05 7.16
C GLY A 72 5.82 13.19 8.67
N LEU A 73 4.69 12.73 9.23
CA LEU A 73 4.48 12.71 10.68
C LEU A 73 5.48 11.78 11.38
N LEU A 74 5.66 10.56 10.87
CA LEU A 74 6.62 9.59 11.43
C LEU A 74 8.07 10.08 11.29
N TYR A 75 8.41 10.71 10.16
CA TYR A 75 9.71 11.32 9.95
C TYR A 75 9.99 12.45 10.94
N ARG A 76 9.00 13.31 11.21
CA ARG A 76 9.11 14.37 12.22
C ARG A 76 9.29 13.80 13.63
N LEU A 77 8.64 12.66 13.92
CA LEU A 77 8.71 11.98 15.21
C LEU A 77 9.81 10.90 15.30
N ARG A 78 10.71 10.78 14.32
CA ARG A 78 11.71 9.70 14.20
C ARG A 78 12.63 9.47 15.40
N GLN A 79 12.72 10.43 16.30
CA GLN A 79 13.49 10.35 17.56
C GLN A 79 12.70 9.68 18.70
N LYS A 80 11.39 9.42 18.50
CA LYS A 80 10.49 8.82 19.48
C LYS A 80 10.33 7.33 19.20
N TRP A 81 10.31 6.52 20.26
CA TRP A 81 10.07 5.09 20.16
C TRP A 81 8.72 4.75 19.50
N SER A 82 7.71 5.60 19.70
CA SER A 82 6.40 5.45 19.04
C SER A 82 6.49 5.52 17.51
N ALA A 83 7.39 6.34 16.95
CA ALA A 83 7.58 6.41 15.50
C ALA A 83 8.23 5.12 14.97
N GLU A 84 9.22 4.58 15.68
CA GLU A 84 9.84 3.31 15.34
C GLU A 84 8.81 2.17 15.34
N ALA A 85 8.04 2.03 16.42
CA ALA A 85 6.97 1.04 16.51
C ALA A 85 5.92 1.21 15.39
N GLY A 86 5.53 2.45 15.09
CA GLY A 86 4.60 2.77 14.00
C GLY A 86 5.15 2.38 12.62
N THR A 87 6.43 2.64 12.35
CA THR A 87 7.06 2.24 11.09
C THR A 87 7.17 0.73 10.92
N TRP A 88 7.47 -0.01 11.99
CA TRP A 88 7.46 -1.47 11.96
C TRP A 88 6.07 -2.03 11.71
N LEU A 89 5.03 -1.46 12.33
CA LEU A 89 3.65 -1.83 12.08
C LEU A 89 3.27 -1.59 10.61
N LEU A 90 3.58 -0.41 10.06
CA LEU A 90 3.33 -0.11 8.65
C LEU A 90 4.05 -1.08 7.71
N LEU A 91 5.31 -1.41 8.00
CA LEU A 91 6.07 -2.38 7.23
C LEU A 91 5.38 -3.76 7.23
N GLY A 92 4.93 -4.22 8.40
CA GLY A 92 4.21 -5.49 8.54
C GLY A 92 2.88 -5.49 7.78
N LEU A 93 2.09 -4.44 7.91
CA LEU A 93 0.81 -4.30 7.21
C LEU A 93 0.98 -4.26 5.69
N HIS A 94 1.91 -3.44 5.18
CA HIS A 94 2.20 -3.39 3.75
C HIS A 94 2.81 -4.70 3.24
N GLY A 95 3.67 -5.36 4.01
CA GLY A 95 4.22 -6.67 3.67
C GLY A 95 3.11 -7.73 3.57
N GLY A 96 2.19 -7.77 4.52
CA GLY A 96 1.00 -8.63 4.46
C GLY A 96 0.11 -8.31 3.26
N LEU A 97 -0.04 -7.03 2.92
CA LEU A 97 -0.78 -6.61 1.74
C LEU A 97 -0.12 -7.07 0.42
N MET A 98 1.21 -7.13 0.35
CA MET A 98 1.90 -7.69 -0.82
C MET A 98 1.60 -9.19 -0.99
N VAL A 99 1.57 -9.95 0.10
CA VAL A 99 1.16 -11.37 0.07
C VAL A 99 -0.30 -11.49 -0.39
N TRP A 100 -1.18 -10.65 0.15
CA TRP A 100 -2.58 -10.62 -0.26
C TRP A 100 -2.74 -10.32 -1.76
N TRP A 101 -2.02 -9.34 -2.29
CA TRP A 101 -2.04 -9.02 -3.71
C TRP A 101 -1.59 -10.20 -4.58
N SER A 102 -0.57 -10.95 -4.15
CA SER A 102 -0.16 -12.17 -4.86
C SER A 102 -1.29 -13.19 -4.94
N MET A 103 -1.93 -13.49 -3.80
CA MET A 103 -3.04 -14.46 -3.75
C MET A 103 -4.24 -13.98 -4.57
N TYR A 104 -4.55 -12.69 -4.50
CA TYR A 104 -5.64 -12.09 -5.24
C TYR A 104 -5.40 -12.16 -6.76
N HIS A 105 -4.16 -11.90 -7.21
CA HIS A 105 -3.81 -12.01 -8.62
C HIS A 105 -3.93 -13.44 -9.15
N ASP A 106 -3.49 -14.43 -8.37
CA ASP A 106 -3.66 -15.84 -8.72
C ASP A 106 -5.15 -16.19 -8.86
N ALA A 107 -5.98 -15.74 -7.92
CA ALA A 107 -7.43 -15.96 -7.96
C ALA A 107 -8.07 -15.30 -9.19
N VAL A 108 -7.75 -14.03 -9.48
CA VAL A 108 -8.25 -13.33 -10.68
C VAL A 108 -7.79 -14.02 -11.96
N ALA A 109 -6.55 -14.48 -12.02
CA ALA A 109 -6.03 -15.20 -13.20
C ALA A 109 -6.79 -16.52 -13.44
N ILE A 110 -7.16 -17.25 -12.39
CA ILE A 110 -7.98 -18.46 -12.51
C ILE A 110 -9.38 -18.09 -13.02
N CYS A 111 -10.06 -17.11 -12.39
CA CYS A 111 -11.43 -16.73 -12.74
C CYS A 111 -11.55 -16.19 -14.17
N VAL A 112 -10.59 -15.39 -14.63
CA VAL A 112 -10.60 -14.81 -15.99
C VAL A 112 -10.34 -15.88 -17.06
N ASN A 113 -9.51 -16.89 -16.76
CA ASN A 113 -9.19 -17.95 -17.70
C ASN A 113 -10.15 -19.14 -17.64
N ASP A 114 -11.11 -19.16 -16.71
CA ASP A 114 -12.09 -20.23 -16.60
C ASP A 114 -13.11 -20.16 -17.77
N PRO A 115 -13.13 -21.16 -18.67
CA PRO A 115 -14.06 -21.17 -19.80
C PRO A 115 -15.53 -21.28 -19.35
N THR A 116 -15.81 -21.80 -18.15
CA THR A 116 -17.19 -21.93 -17.65
C THR A 116 -17.80 -20.59 -17.24
N VAL A 117 -16.97 -19.67 -16.72
CA VAL A 117 -17.36 -18.29 -16.42
C VAL A 117 -17.60 -17.53 -17.73
N ASN A 118 -16.65 -17.62 -18.68
CA ASN A 118 -16.74 -16.92 -19.96
C ASN A 118 -17.88 -17.43 -20.87
N ALA A 119 -18.23 -18.73 -20.83
CA ALA A 119 -19.30 -19.29 -21.67
C ALA A 119 -20.70 -18.75 -21.32
N SER A 120 -20.94 -18.37 -20.07
CA SER A 120 -22.22 -17.79 -19.62
C SER A 120 -22.48 -16.38 -20.15
N THR A 121 -21.44 -15.67 -20.60
CA THR A 121 -21.54 -14.30 -21.12
C THR A 121 -21.92 -14.25 -22.61
N PHE A 122 -21.73 -15.34 -23.36
CA PHE A 122 -22.02 -15.44 -24.81
C PHE A 122 -23.35 -16.12 -25.14
N SER A 123 -24.18 -16.41 -24.14
CA SER A 123 -25.47 -17.13 -24.32
C SER A 123 -26.69 -16.21 -24.39
N TYR A 124 -26.53 -14.94 -24.78
CA TYR A 124 -27.62 -13.98 -24.99
C TYR A 124 -27.62 -13.43 -26.40
#